data_AF-A0A962TD39-F1
#
_entry.id   AF-A0A962TD39-F1
#
_cell.length_a   1.000
_cell.length_b   1.000
_cell.length_c   1.000
_cell.angle_alpha   90.00
_cell.angle_beta   90.00
_cell.angle_gamma   90.00
#
_symmetry.space_group_name_H-M   'P 1'
#
loop_
_entity.id
_entity.type
_entity.pdbx_description
1 polymer ?
#
loop_
_entity_poly.entity_id
_entity_poly.type
_entity_poly.pdbx_seq_one_letter_code
_entity_poly.pdbx_strand_id
1 'polypeptide(L)' 'MSNNIIWHAHAVDQATRAEQKSQRPLVIWFTGLSASGKSTIAGALEQILTRQGYHTYL' A
#
# COMPACT_ATOMS: atom_id res chain seq x y z
N MET A 1 2.16 -26.62 -17.20
CA MET A 1 1.64 -25.26 -17.45
C MET A 1 2.83 -24.31 -17.55
N SER A 2 2.94 -23.62 -18.69
CA SER A 2 3.75 -22.42 -18.99
C SER A 2 5.24 -22.38 -18.58
N ASN A 3 6.10 -22.92 -19.45
CA ASN A 3 7.58 -22.78 -19.41
C ASN A 3 8.11 -21.47 -20.06
N ASN A 4 7.22 -20.55 -20.45
CA ASN A 4 7.54 -19.36 -21.25
C ASN A 4 7.13 -18.05 -20.56
N ILE A 5 7.22 -17.99 -19.23
CA ILE A 5 7.01 -16.74 -18.48
C ILE A 5 8.38 -16.26 -18.02
N ILE A 6 8.85 -15.16 -18.61
CA ILE A 6 10.07 -14.48 -18.20
C ILE A 6 9.65 -13.24 -17.42
N TRP A 7 10.07 -13.15 -16.17
CA TRP A 7 9.86 -11.96 -15.36
C TRP A 7 10.78 -10.86 -15.87
N HIS A 8 10.18 -9.73 -16.27
CA HIS A 8 10.95 -8.55 -16.63
C HIS A 8 11.29 -7.77 -15.38
N ALA A 9 12.59 -7.68 -15.06
CA ALA A 9 13.06 -6.81 -13.99
C ALA A 9 12.89 -5.34 -14.40
N HIS A 10 12.29 -4.56 -13.52
CA HIS A 10 12.23 -3.10 -13.68
C HIS A 10 13.44 -2.46 -13.02
N ALA A 11 13.96 -1.39 -13.64
CA ALA A 11 15.08 -0.63 -13.09
C ALA A 11 14.75 0.06 -11.75
N VAL A 12 13.47 0.33 -11.49
CA VAL A 12 12.98 0.90 -10.23
C VAL A 12 12.22 -0.17 -9.47
N ASP A 13 12.83 -0.65 -8.39
CA ASP A 13 12.30 -1.70 -7.55
C ASP A 13 11.59 -1.16 -6.29
N GLN A 14 11.15 -2.08 -5.43
CA GLN A 14 10.46 -1.74 -4.19
C GLN A 14 11.40 -1.00 -3.20
N ALA A 15 12.67 -1.39 -3.13
CA ALA A 15 13.65 -0.78 -2.22
C ALA A 15 13.90 0.68 -2.59
N THR A 16 14.10 0.96 -3.88
CA THR A 16 14.27 2.32 -4.42
C THR A 16 13.09 3.21 -4.06
N ARG A 17 11.85 2.71 -4.21
CA ARG A 17 10.63 3.48 -3.87
C ARG A 17 10.48 3.69 -2.36
N ALA A 18 10.88 2.71 -1.55
CA ALA A 18 10.85 2.81 -0.10
C ALA A 18 11.82 3.90 0.40
N GLU A 19 13.05 3.91 -0.13
CA GLU A 19 14.08 4.89 0.18
C GLU A 19 13.66 6.31 -0.23
N GLN A 20 13.12 6.48 -1.45
CA GLN A 20 12.62 7.77 -1.94
C GLN A 20 11.59 8.42 -1.00
N LYS A 21 10.77 7.62 -0.34
CA LYS A 21 9.75 8.10 0.60
C LYS A 21 10.21 8.05 2.06
N SER A 22 11.41 7.52 2.33
CA SER A 22 11.88 7.19 3.68
C SER A 22 10.83 6.39 4.47
N GLN A 23 10.13 5.47 3.80
CA GLN A 23 8.94 4.76 4.32
C GLN A 23 8.93 3.31 3.85
N ARG A 24 8.52 2.41 4.74
CA ARG A 24 8.30 1.01 4.36
C ARG A 24 6.94 0.87 3.65
N PRO A 25 6.90 0.42 2.38
CA PRO A 25 5.64 0.16 1.69
C PRO A 25 4.90 -1.01 2.35
N LEU A 26 3.60 -0.85 2.57
CA LEU A 26 2.72 -1.84 3.17
C LEU A 26 1.30 -1.71 2.60
N VAL A 27 0.54 -2.80 2.66
CA VAL A 27 -0.88 -2.84 2.28
C VAL A 27 -1.70 -3.24 3.51
N ILE A 28 -2.69 -2.42 3.85
CA ILE A 28 -3.65 -2.72 4.93
C ILE A 28 -4.97 -3.10 4.28
N TRP A 29 -5.32 -4.39 4.37
CA TRP A 29 -6.54 -4.91 3.76
C TRP A 29 -7.67 -5.03 4.78
N PHE A 30 -8.58 -4.05 4.77
CA PHE A 30 -9.80 -4.11 5.59
C PHE A 30 -10.84 -5.02 4.94
N THR A 31 -11.24 -6.08 5.64
CA THR A 31 -12.30 -7.02 5.22
C THR A 31 -13.38 -7.15 6.29
N GLY A 32 -14.60 -7.47 5.89
CA GLY A 32 -15.77 -7.53 6.77
C GLY A 32 -17.09 -7.21 6.05
N LEU A 33 -18.21 -7.51 6.71
CA LEU A 33 -19.58 -7.32 6.19
C LEU A 33 -19.88 -5.86 5.80
N SER A 34 -20.89 -5.64 4.95
CA SER A 34 -21.39 -4.28 4.70
C SER A 34 -21.77 -3.60 6.03
N ALA A 35 -21.54 -2.29 6.13
CA ALA A 35 -21.73 -1.48 7.35
C ALA A 35 -20.87 -1.88 8.57
N SER A 36 -19.89 -2.78 8.45
CA SER A 36 -18.96 -3.13 9.56
C SER A 36 -17.91 -2.05 9.88
N GLY A 37 -18.01 -0.85 9.30
CA GLY A 37 -17.11 0.28 9.57
C GLY A 37 -15.77 0.31 8.81
N LYS A 38 -15.55 -0.56 7.82
CA LYS A 38 -14.29 -0.63 7.04
C LYS A 38 -13.84 0.73 6.49
N SER A 39 -14.72 1.41 5.75
CA SER A 39 -14.41 2.72 5.15
C SER A 39 -14.23 3.82 6.20
N THR A 40 -14.97 3.74 7.31
CA THR A 40 -14.83 4.68 8.43
C THR A 40 -13.44 4.59 9.06
N ILE A 41 -12.97 3.38 9.35
CA ILE A 41 -11.63 3.16 9.94
C ILE A 41 -10.54 3.50 8.93
N ALA A 42 -10.68 3.07 7.67
CA ALA A 42 -9.67 3.30 6.65
C ALA A 42 -9.46 4.79 6.36
N GLY A 43 -10.54 5.58 6.28
CA GLY A 43 -10.45 7.04 6.12
C GLY A 43 -9.86 7.74 7.35
N ALA A 44 -10.21 7.33 8.56
CA ALA A 44 -9.61 7.86 9.79
C ALA A 44 -8.10 7.57 9.85
N LEU A 45 -7.69 6.36 9.46
CA LEU A 45 -6.29 5.96 9.41
C LEU A 45 -5.51 6.79 8.38
N GLU A 46 -6.04 6.96 7.17
CA GLU A 46 -5.43 7.80 6.12
C GLU A 46 -5.21 9.25 6.60
N GLN A 47 -6.21 9.84 7.25
CA GLN A 47 -6.08 11.19 7.80
C GLN A 47 -4.96 11.30 8.85
N ILE A 48 -4.85 10.31 9.75
CA ILE A 48 -3.81 10.32 10.80
C ILE A 48 -2.41 10.16 10.17
N LEU A 49 -2.24 9.18 9.28
CA LEU A 49 -0.97 8.91 8.62
C LEU A 49 -0.52 10.08 7.75
N THR A 50 -1.43 10.68 6.99
CA THR A 50 -1.14 11.87 6.17
C THR A 50 -0.70 13.05 7.04
N ARG A 51 -1.38 13.30 8.18
CA ARG A 51 -0.98 14.34 9.15
C ARG A 51 0.40 14.09 9.76
N GLN A 52 0.84 12.84 9.83
CA GLN A 52 2.18 12.45 10.30
C GLN A 52 3.24 12.48 9.19
N GLY A 53 2.88 12.87 7.96
CA GLY A 53 3.78 12.94 6.81
C GLY A 53 3.97 11.62 6.06
N TYR A 54 3.17 10.59 6.38
CA TYR A 54 3.18 9.34 5.62
C TYR A 54 2.45 9.48 4.29
N HIS A 55 3.01 8.88 3.24
CA HIS A 55 2.35 8.82 1.94
C HIS A 55 1.38 7.64 1.92
N THR A 56 0.08 7.95 1.89
CA THR A 56 -0.99 6.96 1.86
C THR A 56 -1.90 7.14 0.65
N TYR A 57 -2.69 6.11 0.37
CA TYR A 57 -3.77 6.14 -0.61
C TYR A 57 -4.83 5.12 -0.17
N LEU A 58 -6.11 5.49 -0.30
CA LEU A 58 -7.27 4.65 0.04
C LEU A 58 -8.04 4.18 -1.19
#